data_AF-A0A6B3EPT6-F1
#
_entry.id   AF-A0A6B3EPT6-F1
#
_cell.length_a   1.000
_cell.length_b   1.000
_cell.length_c   1.000
_cell.angle_alpha   90.00
_cell.angle_beta   90.00
_cell.angle_gamma   90.00
#
_symmetry.space_group_name_H-M   'P 1'
#
loop_
_entity.id
_entity.type
_entity.pdbx_description
1 polymer ?
#
loop_
_entity_poly.entity_id
_entity_poly.type
_entity_poly.pdbx_seq_one_letter_code
_entity_poly.pdbx_strand_id
1 'polypeptide(L)'
;KSLGASTGAPTIGGNWTRTDRQSMELTSGHLPRSRAEVVVDADTAKKHHLKAGAEVRTITAHGDFTSRVSGIVTFTVTNPGAAVFYYDTATAQRELIGAPGRFSH
;
A
#
# COMPACT_ATOMS: atom_id res chain seq x y z
N LYS A 1 -13.68 2.88 9.05
CA LYS A 1 -13.86 3.96 8.06
C LYS A 1 -13.13 3.56 6.79
N SER A 2 -13.67 3.85 5.59
CA SER A 2 -12.94 3.57 4.34
C SER A 2 -11.66 4.42 4.27
N LEU A 3 -10.56 3.80 3.85
CA LEU A 3 -9.26 4.43 3.63
C LEU A 3 -9.00 4.75 2.15
N GLY A 4 -9.95 4.41 1.27
CA GLY A 4 -9.82 4.64 -0.16
C GLY A 4 -9.95 6.12 -0.54
N ALA A 5 -9.57 6.42 -1.78
CA ALA A 5 -9.75 7.74 -2.37
C ALA A 5 -11.23 8.17 -2.34
N SER A 6 -11.49 9.46 -2.09
CA SER A 6 -12.85 10.00 -1.91
C SER A 6 -13.30 10.93 -3.02
N THR A 7 -12.47 11.14 -4.05
CA THR A 7 -12.65 12.13 -5.13
C THR A 7 -12.88 11.48 -6.49
N GLY A 8 -13.18 10.17 -6.52
CA GLY A 8 -13.32 9.38 -7.76
C GLY A 8 -11.99 8.82 -8.31
N ALA A 9 -10.85 9.25 -7.76
CA ALA A 9 -9.56 8.62 -8.02
C ALA A 9 -9.53 7.15 -7.51
N PRO A 10 -8.66 6.29 -8.05
CA PRO A 10 -8.62 4.89 -7.68
C PRO A 10 -8.01 4.67 -6.29
N THR A 11 -8.35 3.52 -5.70
CA THR A 11 -7.58 2.93 -4.60
C THR A 11 -6.76 1.78 -5.17
N ILE A 12 -5.44 1.84 -5.00
CA ILE A 12 -4.48 0.92 -5.62
C ILE A 12 -3.80 0.11 -4.51
N GLY A 13 -3.83 -1.22 -4.66
CA GLY A 13 -3.04 -2.16 -3.87
C GLY A 13 -2.03 -2.88 -4.76
N GLY A 14 -0.78 -2.96 -4.33
CA GLY A 14 0.27 -3.65 -5.09
C GLY A 14 1.48 -4.01 -4.24
N ASN A 15 2.53 -4.55 -4.86
CA ASN A 15 3.83 -4.66 -4.19
C ASN A 15 4.74 -3.51 -4.58
N TRP A 16 5.64 -3.13 -3.67
CA TRP A 16 6.65 -2.12 -3.95
C TRP A 16 7.71 -2.67 -4.92
N THR A 17 8.05 -1.91 -5.97
CA THR A 17 9.01 -2.30 -7.01
C THR A 17 10.03 -1.20 -7.31
N ARG A 18 10.96 -1.47 -8.24
CA ARG A 18 11.90 -0.47 -8.75
C ARG A 18 11.19 0.67 -9.48
N THR A 19 10.05 0.41 -10.13
CA THR A 19 9.28 1.44 -10.84
C THR A 19 8.69 2.45 -9.86
N ASP A 20 8.14 1.97 -8.74
CA ASP A 20 7.57 2.86 -7.71
C ASP A 20 8.64 3.78 -7.10
N ARG A 21 9.87 3.29 -6.92
CA ARG A 21 11.02 4.10 -6.48
C ARG A 21 11.37 5.27 -7.41
N GLN A 22 10.92 5.27 -8.66
CA GLN A 22 11.21 6.36 -9.59
C GLN A 22 10.35 7.60 -9.34
N SER A 23 9.17 7.43 -8.73
CA SER A 23 8.20 8.51 -8.49
C SER A 23 7.77 8.65 -7.02
N MET A 24 8.29 7.79 -6.14
CA MET A 24 8.01 7.79 -4.71
C MET A 24 9.24 7.46 -3.88
N GLU A 25 9.33 8.07 -2.71
CA GLU A 25 10.39 7.84 -1.73
C GLU A 25 9.81 7.41 -0.39
N LEU A 26 10.50 6.50 0.30
CA LEU A 26 10.16 6.14 1.67
C LEU A 26 10.59 7.28 2.61
N THR A 27 9.62 7.92 3.27
CA THR A 27 9.88 9.08 4.15
C THR A 27 9.74 8.74 5.63
N SER A 28 9.16 7.59 5.98
CA SER A 28 9.05 7.12 7.36
C SER A 28 8.96 5.59 7.44
N GLY A 29 9.54 5.01 8.49
CA GLY A 29 9.45 3.58 8.79
C GLY A 29 10.26 2.72 7.81
N HIS A 30 9.68 1.61 7.35
CA HIS A 30 10.32 0.71 6.40
C HIS A 30 9.32 0.09 5.41
N LEU A 31 9.85 -0.37 4.27
CA LEU A 31 9.12 -1.17 3.29
C LEU A 31 8.57 -2.46 3.93
N PRO A 32 7.44 -2.98 3.41
CA PRO A 32 6.78 -4.15 3.98
C PRO A 32 7.64 -5.39 3.76
N ARG A 33 7.77 -6.21 4.82
CA ARG A 33 8.59 -7.42 4.86
C ARG A 33 7.76 -8.69 5.01
N SER A 34 6.49 -8.56 5.36
CA SER A 34 5.58 -9.68 5.57
C SER A 34 4.13 -9.27 5.36
N ARG A 35 3.24 -10.27 5.32
CA ARG A 35 1.78 -10.11 5.27
C ARG A 35 1.21 -9.22 6.37
N ALA A 36 1.91 -9.09 7.49
CA ALA A 36 1.48 -8.25 8.61
C ALA A 36 1.75 -6.75 8.40
N GLU A 37 2.41 -6.37 7.31
CA GLU A 37 2.91 -5.01 7.08
C GLU A 37 2.35 -4.41 5.80
N VAL A 38 2.07 -3.11 5.86
CA VAL A 38 1.67 -2.31 4.71
C VAL A 38 2.39 -0.95 4.74
N VAL A 39 2.79 -0.48 3.58
CA VAL A 39 3.22 0.91 3.38
C VAL A 39 2.09 1.69 2.71
N VAL A 40 1.86 2.91 3.18
CA VAL A 40 0.77 3.77 2.69
C VAL A 40 1.35 5.06 2.15
N ASP A 41 0.74 5.64 1.12
CA ASP A 41 1.13 6.96 0.65
C ASP A 41 0.84 8.07 1.69
N ALA A 42 1.66 9.12 1.66
CA ALA A 42 1.63 10.19 2.64
C ALA A 42 0.31 10.98 2.66
N ASP A 43 -0.36 11.15 1.51
CA ASP A 43 -1.60 11.90 1.43
C ASP A 43 -2.75 11.13 2.06
N THR A 44 -2.85 9.84 1.77
CA THR A 44 -3.80 8.92 2.41
C THR A 44 -3.53 8.82 3.90
N ALA A 45 -2.27 8.64 4.30
CA ALA A 45 -1.89 8.58 5.70
C ALA A 45 -2.29 9.85 6.45
N LYS A 46 -1.99 11.03 5.90
CA LYS A 46 -2.38 12.33 6.48
C LYS A 46 -3.89 12.48 6.58
N LYS A 47 -4.62 12.19 5.50
CA LYS A 47 -6.07 12.33 5.41
C LYS A 47 -6.83 11.43 6.39
N HIS A 48 -6.31 10.22 6.62
CA HIS A 48 -6.94 9.25 7.51
C HIS A 48 -6.25 9.16 8.89
N HIS A 49 -5.30 10.05 9.16
CA HIS A 49 -4.52 10.10 10.40
C HIS A 49 -3.82 8.77 10.74
N LEU A 50 -3.37 8.06 9.71
CA LEU A 50 -2.64 6.81 9.87
C LEU A 50 -1.21 7.10 10.34
N LYS A 51 -0.74 6.30 11.29
CA LYS A 51 0.61 6.35 11.85
C LYS A 51 1.20 4.95 11.81
N ALA A 52 2.50 4.83 12.05
CA ALA A 52 3.14 3.53 12.22
C ALA A 52 2.37 2.69 13.26
N GLY A 53 2.15 1.41 12.95
CA GLY A 53 1.38 0.47 13.77
C GLY A 53 -0.14 0.55 13.60
N ALA A 54 -0.67 1.58 12.90
CA ALA A 54 -2.10 1.69 12.61
C ALA A 54 -2.57 0.49 11.80
N GLU A 55 -3.76 0.00 12.14
CA GLU A 55 -4.33 -1.18 11.50
C GLU A 55 -5.03 -0.83 10.18
N VAL A 56 -4.76 -1.63 9.15
CA VAL A 56 -5.36 -1.52 7.81
C VAL A 56 -5.96 -2.87 7.48
N ARG A 57 -7.29 -2.88 7.27
CA ARG A 57 -8.01 -4.03 6.73
C ARG A 57 -8.17 -3.86 5.22
N THR A 58 -7.69 -4.84 4.49
CA THR A 58 -7.71 -4.88 3.03
C THR A 58 -8.69 -5.94 2.57
N ILE A 59 -9.60 -5.55 1.70
CA ILE A 59 -10.67 -6.40 1.18
C ILE A 59 -10.39 -6.62 -0.30
N THR A 60 -10.29 -7.87 -0.72
CA THR A 60 -10.01 -8.27 -2.10
C THR A 60 -11.05 -9.28 -2.57
N ALA A 61 -11.01 -9.63 -3.86
CA ALA A 61 -11.86 -10.69 -4.41
C ALA A 61 -11.53 -12.08 -3.83
N HIS A 62 -10.36 -12.25 -3.20
CA HIS A 62 -9.88 -13.52 -2.66
C HIS A 62 -10.06 -13.66 -1.16
N GLY A 63 -10.59 -12.63 -0.50
CA GLY A 63 -10.79 -12.59 0.95
C GLY A 63 -10.34 -11.24 1.52
N ASP A 64 -10.31 -11.15 2.84
CA ASP A 64 -9.79 -9.98 3.53
C ASP A 64 -8.65 -10.32 4.47
N PHE A 65 -7.79 -9.34 4.70
CA PHE A 65 -6.66 -9.48 5.59
C PHE A 65 -6.29 -8.17 6.26
N THR A 66 -5.69 -8.31 7.44
CA THR A 66 -5.27 -7.18 8.26
C THR A 66 -3.75 -7.06 8.26
N SER A 67 -3.28 -5.82 8.16
CA SER A 67 -1.88 -5.45 8.23
C SER A 67 -1.71 -4.20 9.09
N ARG A 68 -0.48 -3.89 9.49
CA ARG A 68 -0.12 -2.69 10.21
C ARG A 68 0.75 -1.79 9.35
N VAL A 69 0.54 -0.49 9.44
CA VAL A 69 1.37 0.49 8.74
C VAL A 69 2.82 0.37 9.24
N SER A 70 3.72 -0.07 8.38
CA SER A 70 5.16 -0.21 8.66
C SER A 70 5.96 1.00 8.19
N GLY A 71 5.42 1.76 7.23
CA GLY A 71 6.07 2.93 6.68
C GLY A 71 5.15 3.79 5.84
N ILE A 72 5.67 4.97 5.47
CA ILE A 72 4.99 5.95 4.63
C ILE A 72 5.88 6.28 3.44
N VAL A 73 5.28 6.27 2.25
CA VAL A 73 5.93 6.73 1.02
C VAL A 73 5.33 8.04 0.55
N THR A 74 6.16 8.91 0.00
CA THR A 74 5.75 10.22 -0.51
C THR A 74 6.01 10.27 -2.00
N PHE A 75 5.03 10.71 -2.79
CA PHE A 75 5.25 11.00 -4.20
C PHE A 75 6.27 12.14 -4.35
N THR A 76 7.28 11.95 -5.19
CA THR A 76 8.23 13.01 -5.57
C THR A 76 7.66 13.93 -6.66
N VAL A 77 6.53 13.53 -7.24
CA VAL A 77 5.69 14.28 -8.18
C VAL A 77 4.30 14.51 -7.59
N THR A 78 3.43 15.24 -8.29
CA THR A 78 2.04 15.44 -7.84
C THR A 78 1.29 14.11 -7.77
N ASN A 79 0.75 13.78 -6.59
CA ASN A 79 -0.23 12.69 -6.45
C ASN A 79 -1.53 13.10 -7.14
N PRO A 80 -2.04 12.35 -8.13
CA PRO A 80 -3.32 12.64 -8.80
C PRO A 80 -4.56 12.42 -7.91
N GLY A 81 -4.37 12.13 -6.63
CA GLY A 81 -5.43 11.85 -5.64
C GLY A 81 -5.67 10.37 -5.40
N ALA A 82 -4.78 9.49 -5.89
CA ALA A 82 -4.86 8.07 -5.64
C ALA A 82 -4.56 7.74 -4.17
N ALA A 83 -5.23 6.73 -3.64
CA ALA A 83 -4.86 6.11 -2.38
C ALA A 83 -4.09 4.83 -2.69
N VAL A 84 -2.84 4.74 -2.24
CA VAL A 84 -1.92 3.65 -2.61
C VAL A 84 -1.42 2.91 -1.37
N PHE A 85 -1.52 1.58 -1.44
CA PHE A 85 -1.12 0.65 -0.39
C PHE A 85 -0.16 -0.40 -0.98
N TYR A 86 1.04 -0.48 -0.40
CA TYR A 86 2.09 -1.40 -0.83
C TYR A 86 2.30 -2.54 0.17
N TYR A 87 2.37 -3.76 -0.35
CA TYR A 87 2.68 -5.00 0.38
C TYR A 87 4.00 -5.61 -0.12
N ASP A 88 4.50 -6.63 0.55
CA ASP A 88 5.57 -7.45 -0.03
C ASP A 88 5.05 -8.27 -1.22
N THR A 89 5.95 -8.70 -2.10
CA THR A 89 5.59 -9.41 -3.33
C THR A 89 4.88 -10.74 -3.08
N ALA A 90 5.22 -11.47 -2.00
CA ALA A 90 4.54 -12.73 -1.71
C ALA A 90 3.09 -12.47 -1.27
N THR A 91 2.87 -11.46 -0.45
CA THR A 91 1.55 -11.02 0.00
C THR A 91 0.71 -10.48 -1.15
N ALA A 92 1.25 -9.60 -2.00
CA ALA A 92 0.51 -9.05 -3.14
C ALA A 92 0.02 -10.16 -4.08
N GLN A 93 0.88 -11.12 -4.42
CA GLN A 93 0.51 -12.23 -5.29
C GLN A 93 -0.56 -13.14 -4.68
N ARG A 94 -0.45 -13.46 -3.38
CA ARG A 94 -1.39 -14.35 -2.71
C ARG A 94 -2.73 -13.68 -2.44
N GLU A 95 -2.71 -12.50 -1.83
CA GLU A 95 -3.91 -11.87 -1.29
C GLU A 95 -4.62 -10.96 -2.30
N LEU A 96 -3.87 -10.32 -3.22
CA LEU A 96 -4.47 -9.41 -4.22
C LEU A 96 -4.77 -10.12 -5.55
N ILE A 97 -3.90 -11.04 -5.98
CA ILE A 97 -4.01 -11.74 -7.28
C ILE A 97 -4.52 -13.19 -7.13
N GLY A 98 -4.43 -13.77 -5.93
CA GLY A 98 -4.93 -15.12 -5.64
C GLY A 98 -3.98 -16.26 -6.02
N ALA A 99 -2.75 -15.99 -6.50
CA ALA A 99 -1.80 -17.03 -6.86
C ALA A 99 -0.33 -16.54 -6.78
N PRO A 100 0.60 -17.35 -6.22
CA PRO A 100 2.03 -17.05 -6.26
C PRO A 100 2.62 -17.17 -7.67
N GLY A 101 3.80 -16.60 -7.89
CA GLY A 101 4.57 -16.74 -9.14
C GLY A 101 4.00 -15.97 -10.33
N ARG A 102 3.07 -15.04 -10.09
CA ARG A 102 2.48 -14.16 -11.12
C ARG A 102 3.33 -12.92 -11.42
N PHE A 103 4.30 -12.61 -10.57
CA PHE A 103 5.21 -11.49 -10.71
C PHE A 103 6.63 -11.86 -10.26
N SER A 104 7.61 -11.37 -11.01
CA SER A 104 9.04 -11.41 -10.68
C SER A 104 9.67 -10.08 -11.11
N HIS A 105 10.73 -9.65 -10.43
CA HIS A 105 11.39 -8.35 -10.65
C HIS A 105 12.90 -8.50 -10.63
#